data_AF-A0A9X9S4W0-F1
#
_entry.id   AF-A0A9X9S4W0-F1
#
_cell.length_a   1.000
_cell.length_b   1.000
_cell.length_c   1.000
_cell.angle_alpha   90.00
_cell.angle_beta   90.00
_cell.angle_gamma   90.00
#
_symmetry.space_group_name_H-M   'P 1'
#
loop_
_entity.id
_entity.type
_entity.pdbx_description
1 polymer ?
#
loop_
_entity_poly.entity_id
_entity_poly.type
_entity_poly.pdbx_seq_one_letter_code
_entity_poly.pdbx_strand_id
1 'polypeptide(L)'
;MEENKSLWIRNIDFDNLKDLLHIVSANDGKLRALELEKIAVEEGILIKNNGKPLARSPKYFYRKALENIDIAYVKKYRYYVSDNIWAKKLLQNSIYKSSLSYEQKEPLRELLIQNKDCRHHFFDLFMGQKKYDLNLFRSSGTEVVVITKSMNNSINHNKRNKNIIYEGVSGNSIELNSQDLVFAIHEGIRKWALNLDLVDEYILKFEDGRIIYPICPNIDNSKISELFFDAVKNVNTDSEWSIIHIPKLISDIALQTRFPIEAIKNQISNLYKNNPQYIMFIKSSTAFIDISTPFEKQDNAFRKLYLNLHKEGYISHIRVNKQMLAEK
;
A
#
# COMPACT_ATOMS: atom_id res chain seq x y z
N MET A 1 -14.62 -31.97 -10.39
CA MET A 1 -15.07 -30.61 -10.76
C MET A 1 -15.05 -29.79 -9.48
N GLU A 2 -13.90 -29.18 -9.17
CA GLU A 2 -13.87 -28.17 -8.11
C GLU A 2 -14.60 -26.95 -8.67
N GLU A 3 -15.70 -26.56 -8.04
CA GLU A 3 -16.39 -25.31 -8.38
C GLU A 3 -15.36 -24.18 -8.29
N ASN A 4 -15.14 -23.47 -9.41
CA ASN A 4 -14.40 -22.20 -9.45
C ASN A 4 -15.15 -21.19 -8.56
N LYS A 5 -14.96 -21.26 -7.24
CA LYS A 5 -15.44 -20.24 -6.31
C LYS A 5 -14.62 -18.99 -6.58
N SER A 6 -15.26 -18.00 -7.19
CA SER A 6 -14.69 -16.65 -7.35
C SER A 6 -14.21 -16.14 -6.00
N LEU A 7 -13.00 -15.59 -5.98
CA LEU A 7 -12.40 -14.99 -4.79
C LEU A 7 -13.28 -13.83 -4.30
N TRP A 8 -13.45 -13.72 -2.99
CA TRP A 8 -14.32 -12.70 -2.36
C TRP A 8 -13.66 -11.33 -2.20
N ILE A 9 -12.32 -11.28 -2.27
CA ILE A 9 -11.53 -10.06 -2.09
C ILE A 9 -11.71 -9.15 -3.31
N ARG A 10 -12.06 -7.88 -3.11
CA ARG A 10 -12.15 -6.85 -4.16
C ARG A 10 -11.77 -5.49 -3.60
N ASN A 11 -11.42 -4.55 -4.46
CA ASN A 11 -11.18 -3.18 -4.00
C ASN A 11 -12.44 -2.62 -3.30
N ILE A 12 -12.31 -2.22 -2.05
CA ILE A 12 -13.36 -1.60 -1.23
C ILE A 12 -12.73 -0.49 -0.40
N ASP A 13 -13.58 0.40 0.09
CA ASP A 13 -13.21 1.47 1.01
C ASP A 13 -13.42 0.99 2.46
N PHE A 14 -12.37 1.04 3.28
CA PHE A 14 -12.46 0.62 4.68
C PHE A 14 -13.28 1.57 5.54
N ASP A 15 -13.41 2.85 5.17
CA ASP A 15 -14.31 3.78 5.88
C ASP A 15 -15.76 3.34 5.70
N ASN A 16 -16.14 2.99 4.46
CA ASN A 16 -17.46 2.44 4.17
C ASN A 16 -17.69 1.07 4.82
N LEU A 17 -16.67 0.20 4.83
CA LEU A 17 -16.77 -1.11 5.49
C LEU A 17 -17.00 -0.97 7.00
N LYS A 18 -16.30 -0.05 7.65
CA LYS A 18 -16.51 0.33 9.04
C LYS A 18 -17.94 0.84 9.25
N ASP A 19 -18.43 1.74 8.40
CA ASP A 19 -19.77 2.32 8.60
C ASP A 19 -20.88 1.28 8.41
N LEU A 20 -20.69 0.34 7.48
CA LEU A 20 -21.53 -0.85 7.39
C LEU A 20 -21.52 -1.68 8.68
N LEU A 21 -20.35 -1.85 9.32
CA LEU A 21 -20.25 -2.55 10.60
C LEU A 21 -21.01 -1.81 11.73
N HIS A 22 -20.99 -0.48 11.76
CA HIS A 22 -21.81 0.33 12.68
C HIS A 22 -23.31 0.12 12.46
N ILE A 23 -23.78 0.08 11.20
CA ILE A 23 -25.19 -0.24 10.89
C ILE A 23 -25.57 -1.62 11.41
N VAL A 24 -24.70 -2.63 11.20
CA VAL A 24 -24.91 -3.99 11.73
C VAL A 24 -24.98 -3.95 13.25
N SER A 25 -24.06 -3.25 13.92
CA SER A 25 -24.06 -3.12 15.38
C SER A 25 -25.32 -2.47 15.94
N ALA A 26 -25.83 -1.42 15.30
CA ALA A 26 -27.07 -0.75 15.71
C ALA A 26 -28.32 -1.63 15.52
N ASN A 27 -28.23 -2.63 14.63
CA ASN A 27 -29.34 -3.50 14.24
C ASN A 27 -28.99 -4.98 14.39
N ASP A 28 -28.24 -5.33 15.44
CA ASP A 28 -27.66 -6.65 15.63
C ASP A 28 -28.73 -7.74 15.56
N GLY A 29 -28.59 -8.66 14.59
CA GLY A 29 -29.53 -9.74 14.35
C GLY A 29 -30.87 -9.33 13.72
N LYS A 30 -31.04 -8.09 13.26
CA LYS A 30 -32.30 -7.59 12.67
C LYS A 30 -32.23 -7.52 11.15
N LEU A 31 -31.09 -7.22 10.55
CA LEU A 31 -31.01 -6.94 9.11
C LEU A 31 -30.64 -8.16 8.27
N ARG A 32 -31.39 -8.39 7.19
CA ARG A 32 -30.98 -9.23 6.06
C ARG A 32 -30.10 -8.44 5.09
N ALA A 33 -29.49 -9.14 4.15
CA ALA A 33 -28.58 -8.55 3.16
C ALA A 33 -29.14 -7.34 2.41
N LEU A 34 -30.36 -7.44 1.86
CA LEU A 34 -30.97 -6.35 1.11
C LEU A 34 -31.37 -5.17 1.99
N GLU A 35 -31.71 -5.42 3.26
CA GLU A 35 -32.07 -4.39 4.23
C GLU A 35 -30.82 -3.60 4.64
N LEU A 36 -29.71 -4.29 4.93
CA LEU A 36 -28.42 -3.65 5.18
C LEU A 36 -27.96 -2.81 3.98
N GLU A 37 -28.04 -3.34 2.76
CA GLU A 37 -27.67 -2.60 1.55
C GLU A 37 -28.57 -1.37 1.34
N LYS A 38 -29.87 -1.48 1.64
CA LYS A 38 -30.82 -0.37 1.53
C LYS A 38 -30.47 0.76 2.49
N ILE A 39 -30.30 0.44 3.78
CA ILE A 39 -29.94 1.43 4.82
C ILE A 39 -28.60 2.09 4.46
N ALA A 40 -27.58 1.32 4.08
CA ALA A 40 -26.28 1.87 3.73
C ALA A 40 -26.32 2.80 2.48
N VAL A 41 -27.25 2.59 1.55
CA VAL A 41 -27.48 3.52 0.43
C VAL A 41 -28.22 4.77 0.89
N GLU A 42 -29.27 4.62 1.70
CA GLU A 42 -30.04 5.74 2.27
C GLU A 42 -29.17 6.66 3.13
N GLU A 43 -28.19 6.09 3.84
CA GLU A 43 -27.23 6.82 4.66
C GLU A 43 -26.03 7.37 3.88
N GLY A 44 -25.94 7.13 2.57
CA GLY A 44 -24.88 7.67 1.71
C GLY A 44 -23.52 6.99 1.84
N ILE A 45 -23.47 5.74 2.31
CA ILE A 45 -22.23 4.95 2.47
C ILE A 45 -21.93 4.19 1.17
N LEU A 46 -22.93 3.48 0.62
CA LEU A 46 -22.76 2.69 -0.60
C LEU A 46 -23.20 3.44 -1.87
N ILE A 47 -22.65 4.65 -2.03
CA ILE A 47 -22.89 5.53 -3.18
C ILE A 47 -21.59 5.85 -3.93
N LYS A 48 -21.72 6.29 -5.17
CA LYS A 48 -20.64 6.84 -5.99
C LYS A 48 -20.46 8.33 -5.69
N ASN A 49 -19.35 8.90 -6.14
CA ASN A 49 -19.07 10.35 -6.05
C ASN A 49 -20.15 11.23 -6.71
N ASN A 50 -20.91 10.70 -7.67
CA ASN A 50 -22.03 11.40 -8.31
C ASN A 50 -23.38 11.21 -7.58
N GLY A 51 -23.36 10.73 -6.34
CA GLY A 51 -24.56 10.51 -5.50
C GLY A 51 -25.38 9.26 -5.86
N LYS A 52 -25.07 8.55 -6.97
CA LYS A 52 -25.84 7.36 -7.36
C LYS A 52 -25.43 6.14 -6.54
N PRO A 53 -26.35 5.21 -6.23
CA PRO A 53 -26.00 3.96 -5.56
C PRO A 53 -24.94 3.14 -6.31
N LEU A 54 -24.13 2.40 -5.55
CA LEU A 54 -23.26 1.39 -6.13
C LEU A 54 -24.05 0.27 -6.81
N ALA A 55 -23.47 -0.31 -7.86
CA ALA A 55 -24.05 -1.47 -8.53
C ALA A 55 -24.13 -2.69 -7.59
N ARG A 56 -24.92 -3.71 -7.97
CA ARG A 56 -25.15 -4.91 -7.16
C ARG A 56 -23.85 -5.63 -6.76
N SER A 57 -22.91 -5.76 -7.69
CA SER A 57 -21.65 -6.51 -7.49
C SER A 57 -20.75 -5.87 -6.41
N PRO A 58 -20.40 -4.56 -6.45
CA PRO A 58 -19.67 -3.92 -5.36
C PRO A 58 -20.32 -4.06 -3.98
N LYS A 59 -21.65 -3.85 -3.88
CA LYS A 59 -22.38 -3.99 -2.61
C LYS A 59 -22.28 -5.40 -2.02
N TYR A 60 -22.34 -6.41 -2.89
CA TYR A 60 -22.10 -7.81 -2.52
C TYR A 60 -20.70 -8.01 -1.93
N PHE A 61 -19.67 -7.42 -2.53
CA PHE A 61 -18.29 -7.57 -2.05
C PHE A 61 -18.02 -6.85 -0.72
N TYR A 62 -18.68 -5.72 -0.43
CA TYR A 62 -18.65 -5.14 0.93
C TYR A 62 -19.18 -6.12 1.98
N ARG A 63 -20.33 -6.75 1.71
CA ARG A 63 -20.89 -7.76 2.62
C ARG A 63 -19.99 -8.98 2.76
N LYS A 64 -19.42 -9.45 1.66
CA LYS A 64 -18.45 -10.54 1.70
C LYS A 64 -17.17 -10.17 2.44
N ALA A 65 -16.71 -8.93 2.37
CA ALA A 65 -15.60 -8.48 3.19
C ALA A 65 -15.97 -8.53 4.67
N LEU A 66 -17.12 -7.97 5.10
CA LEU A 66 -17.59 -8.05 6.50
C LEU A 66 -17.56 -9.48 7.04
N GLU A 67 -18.09 -10.42 6.26
CA GLU A 67 -18.18 -11.85 6.59
C GLU A 67 -16.80 -12.51 6.65
N ASN A 68 -15.98 -12.34 5.63
CA ASN A 68 -14.76 -13.13 5.47
C ASN A 68 -13.57 -12.57 6.24
N ILE A 69 -13.54 -11.26 6.57
CA ILE A 69 -12.55 -10.72 7.53
C ILE A 69 -13.03 -10.86 8.98
N ASP A 70 -14.14 -11.56 9.22
CA ASP A 70 -14.66 -11.90 10.55
C ASP A 70 -14.96 -10.68 11.44
N ILE A 71 -15.60 -9.65 10.85
CA ILE A 71 -16.13 -8.50 11.62
C ILE A 71 -17.64 -8.55 11.79
N ALA A 72 -18.33 -9.30 10.93
CA ALA A 72 -19.73 -9.66 11.09
C ALA A 72 -19.96 -11.10 10.61
N TYR A 73 -21.01 -11.75 11.08
CA TYR A 73 -21.43 -13.06 10.58
C TYR A 73 -22.92 -13.08 10.26
N VAL A 74 -23.34 -14.10 9.49
CA VAL A 74 -24.73 -14.28 9.10
C VAL A 74 -25.30 -15.53 9.77
N LYS A 75 -26.35 -15.38 10.57
CA LYS A 75 -27.10 -16.49 11.18
C LYS A 75 -28.58 -16.36 10.82
N LYS A 76 -29.18 -17.43 10.30
CA LYS A 76 -30.58 -17.43 9.80
C LYS A 76 -30.87 -16.23 8.87
N TYR A 77 -29.95 -15.95 7.94
CA TYR A 77 -30.00 -14.85 6.97
C TYR A 77 -29.94 -13.43 7.55
N ARG A 78 -29.60 -13.28 8.82
CA ARG A 78 -29.47 -11.96 9.48
C ARG A 78 -28.03 -11.71 9.89
N TYR A 79 -27.59 -10.46 9.78
CA TYR A 79 -26.25 -10.01 10.15
C TYR A 79 -26.14 -9.77 11.65
N TYR A 80 -25.03 -10.21 12.22
CA TYR A 80 -24.64 -10.00 13.61
C TYR A 80 -23.20 -9.52 13.65
N VAL A 81 -22.85 -8.74 14.67
CA VAL A 81 -21.45 -8.35 14.93
C VAL A 81 -20.65 -9.57 15.36
N SER A 82 -19.43 -9.73 14.85
CA SER A 82 -18.55 -10.83 15.26
C SER A 82 -18.08 -10.68 16.71
N ASP A 83 -17.91 -11.81 17.40
CA ASP A 83 -17.32 -11.84 18.73
C ASP A 83 -15.80 -11.61 18.75
N ASN A 84 -15.18 -11.59 17.57
CA ASN A 84 -13.77 -11.32 17.36
C ASN A 84 -13.34 -10.03 18.08
N ILE A 85 -12.25 -10.12 18.86
CA ILE A 85 -11.75 -8.99 19.66
C ILE A 85 -11.40 -7.77 18.80
N TRP A 86 -10.90 -7.99 17.58
CA TRP A 86 -10.55 -6.91 16.67
C TRP A 86 -11.78 -6.25 16.04
N ALA A 87 -12.86 -7.01 15.79
CA ALA A 87 -14.13 -6.43 15.37
C ALA A 87 -14.70 -5.48 16.43
N LYS A 88 -14.66 -5.91 17.70
CA LYS A 88 -15.09 -5.08 18.84
C LYS A 88 -14.22 -3.83 19.00
N LYS A 89 -12.89 -3.97 18.92
CA LYS A 89 -11.97 -2.82 18.96
C LYS A 89 -12.21 -1.85 17.81
N LEU A 90 -12.49 -2.33 16.59
CA LEU A 90 -12.80 -1.48 15.44
C LEU A 90 -14.07 -0.65 15.70
N LEU A 91 -15.14 -1.26 16.20
CA LEU A 91 -16.37 -0.56 16.55
C LEU A 91 -16.16 0.47 17.68
N GLN A 92 -15.42 0.10 18.72
CA GLN A 92 -15.18 0.96 19.88
C GLN A 92 -14.31 2.18 19.55
N ASN A 93 -13.28 1.98 18.72
CA ASN A 93 -12.30 3.03 18.46
C ASN A 93 -12.69 3.94 17.30
N SER A 94 -13.64 3.53 16.45
CA SER A 94 -13.97 4.25 15.23
C SER A 94 -15.27 5.04 15.34
N ILE A 95 -15.34 6.14 14.62
CA ILE A 95 -16.50 7.04 14.63
C ILE A 95 -17.28 6.84 13.34
N TYR A 96 -18.59 6.62 13.46
CA TYR A 96 -19.51 6.47 12.33
C TYR A 96 -19.45 7.71 11.41
N LYS A 97 -19.37 7.49 10.09
CA LYS A 97 -19.20 8.51 9.02
C LYS A 97 -17.97 9.41 9.12
N SER A 98 -17.00 9.06 9.95
CA SER A 98 -15.69 9.72 9.97
C SER A 98 -14.63 8.80 9.36
N SER A 99 -13.64 9.39 8.69
CA SER A 99 -12.50 8.63 8.17
C SER A 99 -11.67 8.04 9.30
N LEU A 100 -11.16 6.84 9.06
CA LEU A 100 -10.29 6.13 10.00
C LEU A 100 -8.92 6.81 10.11
N SER A 101 -8.52 7.18 11.34
CA SER A 101 -7.15 7.57 11.65
C SER A 101 -6.19 6.39 11.51
N TYR A 102 -4.87 6.68 11.53
CA TYR A 102 -3.86 5.63 11.48
C TYR A 102 -4.02 4.59 12.60
N GLU A 103 -4.28 5.02 13.82
CA GLU A 103 -4.46 4.16 15.00
C GLU A 103 -5.77 3.37 14.92
N GLN A 104 -6.83 3.98 14.40
CA GLN A 104 -8.14 3.33 14.25
C GLN A 104 -8.12 2.22 13.18
N LYS A 105 -7.15 2.23 12.26
CA LYS A 105 -6.94 1.16 11.26
C LYS A 105 -6.28 -0.10 11.84
N GLU A 106 -5.67 -0.05 13.03
CA GLU A 106 -4.91 -1.16 13.60
C GLU A 106 -5.71 -2.47 13.70
N PRO A 107 -6.98 -2.49 14.13
CA PRO A 107 -7.77 -3.72 14.16
C PRO A 107 -7.97 -4.35 12.77
N LEU A 108 -8.12 -3.53 11.71
CA LEU A 108 -8.24 -4.04 10.35
C LEU A 108 -6.92 -4.66 9.86
N ARG A 109 -5.78 -4.07 10.22
CA ARG A 109 -4.45 -4.62 9.92
C ARG A 109 -4.29 -6.01 10.52
N GLU A 110 -4.64 -6.15 11.79
CA GLU A 110 -4.60 -7.44 12.50
C GLU A 110 -5.50 -8.49 11.86
N LEU A 111 -6.75 -8.12 11.57
CA LEU A 111 -7.70 -9.02 10.91
C LEU A 111 -7.18 -9.50 9.55
N LEU A 112 -6.61 -8.63 8.73
CA LEU A 112 -6.06 -9.02 7.42
C LEU A 112 -4.84 -9.93 7.52
N ILE A 113 -3.91 -9.64 8.43
CA ILE A 113 -2.72 -10.48 8.65
C ILE A 113 -3.10 -11.85 9.23
N GLN A 114 -4.14 -11.92 10.06
CA GLN A 114 -4.59 -13.20 10.63
C GLN A 114 -5.50 -13.99 9.68
N ASN A 115 -6.10 -13.33 8.69
CA ASN A 115 -7.00 -13.96 7.73
C ASN A 115 -6.27 -14.94 6.79
N LYS A 116 -6.75 -16.19 6.76
CA LYS A 116 -6.12 -17.27 5.99
C LYS A 116 -6.04 -16.99 4.49
N ASP A 117 -7.11 -16.47 3.90
CA ASP A 117 -7.16 -16.21 2.46
C ASP A 117 -6.25 -15.03 2.08
N CYS A 118 -6.28 -13.96 2.87
CA CYS A 118 -5.42 -12.80 2.68
C CYS A 118 -3.94 -13.16 2.80
N ARG A 119 -3.58 -14.00 3.78
CA ARG A 119 -2.22 -14.54 3.92
C ARG A 119 -1.81 -15.36 2.71
N HIS A 120 -2.59 -16.38 2.41
CA HIS A 120 -2.27 -17.33 1.35
C HIS A 120 -2.07 -16.65 -0.01
N HIS A 121 -2.90 -15.67 -0.33
CA HIS A 121 -2.86 -15.00 -1.63
C HIS A 121 -1.91 -13.80 -1.70
N PHE A 122 -1.42 -13.29 -0.57
CA PHE A 122 -0.59 -12.07 -0.58
C PHE A 122 0.47 -12.03 0.52
N PHE A 123 0.10 -12.03 1.80
CA PHE A 123 1.08 -11.73 2.86
C PHE A 123 2.16 -12.82 3.04
N ASP A 124 1.85 -14.08 2.69
CA ASP A 124 2.83 -15.17 2.73
C ASP A 124 3.96 -14.98 1.71
N LEU A 125 3.79 -14.14 0.70
CA LEU A 125 4.87 -13.80 -0.25
C LEU A 125 6.02 -13.05 0.42
N PHE A 126 5.75 -12.30 1.48
CA PHE A 126 6.72 -11.47 2.19
C PHE A 126 7.45 -12.24 3.30
N MET A 127 6.98 -13.45 3.63
CA MET A 127 7.38 -14.18 4.83
C MET A 127 7.95 -15.56 4.47
N GLY A 128 9.13 -15.90 5.00
CA GLY A 128 9.69 -17.26 4.88
C GLY A 128 8.95 -18.32 5.71
N GLN A 129 8.07 -17.89 6.62
CA GLN A 129 7.27 -18.74 7.50
C GLN A 129 5.76 -18.48 7.32
N LYS A 130 4.92 -19.50 7.52
CA LYS A 130 3.46 -19.44 7.30
C LYS A 130 2.64 -19.03 8.52
N LYS A 131 3.25 -18.91 9.70
CA LYS A 131 2.60 -18.48 10.93
C LYS A 131 3.34 -17.26 11.46
N TYR A 132 2.64 -16.13 11.50
CA TYR A 132 3.15 -14.85 11.99
C TYR A 132 1.97 -13.98 12.42
N ASP A 133 2.27 -12.99 13.26
CA ASP A 133 1.38 -11.90 13.62
C ASP A 133 1.78 -10.59 12.88
N LEU A 134 1.04 -9.52 13.14
CA LEU A 134 1.28 -8.22 12.51
C LEU A 134 2.66 -7.65 12.84
N ASN A 135 3.13 -7.79 14.09
CA ASN A 135 4.43 -7.28 14.51
C ASN A 135 5.58 -8.02 13.83
N LEU A 136 5.44 -9.34 13.67
CA LEU A 136 6.40 -10.17 12.99
C LEU A 136 6.41 -9.90 11.47
N PHE A 137 5.25 -9.64 10.86
CA PHE A 137 5.17 -9.18 9.48
C PHE A 137 5.93 -7.85 9.26
N ARG A 138 5.71 -6.87 10.14
CA ARG A 138 6.39 -5.56 10.09
C ARG A 138 7.89 -5.66 10.34
N SER A 139 8.33 -6.56 11.23
CA SER A 139 9.72 -6.66 11.67
C SER A 139 10.57 -7.67 10.92
N SER A 140 9.97 -8.65 10.22
CA SER A 140 10.71 -9.71 9.54
C SER A 140 10.29 -9.96 8.09
N GLY A 141 9.19 -9.37 7.63
CA GLY A 141 8.80 -9.49 6.22
C GLY A 141 9.78 -8.73 5.32
N THR A 142 10.02 -9.30 4.14
CA THR A 142 10.88 -8.72 3.11
C THR A 142 10.05 -8.31 1.90
N GLU A 143 10.67 -7.65 0.94
CA GLU A 143 10.01 -7.19 -0.27
C GLU A 143 9.51 -8.31 -1.19
N VAL A 144 8.53 -7.94 -2.01
CA VAL A 144 7.97 -8.71 -3.10
C VAL A 144 8.11 -7.89 -4.37
N VAL A 145 8.59 -8.52 -5.43
CA VAL A 145 8.75 -7.91 -6.75
C VAL A 145 7.58 -8.30 -7.63
N VAL A 146 6.96 -7.32 -8.30
CA VAL A 146 5.83 -7.53 -9.20
C VAL A 146 6.26 -7.22 -10.63
N ILE A 147 6.27 -8.25 -11.46
CA ILE A 147 6.70 -8.19 -12.85
C ILE A 147 5.46 -8.34 -13.74
N THR A 148 5.35 -7.49 -14.76
CA THR A 148 4.33 -7.65 -15.80
C THR A 148 4.98 -8.15 -17.07
N LYS A 149 4.48 -9.22 -17.70
CA LYS A 149 5.13 -9.79 -18.91
C LYS A 149 5.23 -8.81 -20.10
N SER A 150 4.50 -7.69 -20.08
CA SER A 150 4.71 -6.57 -21.02
C SER A 150 6.06 -5.85 -20.85
N MET A 151 6.72 -5.98 -19.69
CA MET A 151 8.07 -5.45 -19.44
C MET A 151 9.16 -6.24 -20.18
N ASN A 152 8.93 -7.53 -20.48
CA ASN A 152 9.92 -8.40 -21.12
C ASN A 152 9.75 -8.58 -22.64
N ASN A 153 8.61 -8.17 -23.22
CA ASN A 153 8.31 -8.40 -24.63
C ASN A 153 7.89 -7.10 -25.33
N SER A 154 8.86 -6.43 -25.96
CA SER A 154 8.66 -5.24 -26.80
C SER A 154 8.00 -5.51 -28.17
N ILE A 155 7.51 -6.72 -28.45
CA ILE A 155 7.24 -7.14 -29.86
C ILE A 155 5.81 -7.62 -30.17
N ASN A 156 4.90 -7.83 -29.22
CA ASN A 156 3.55 -8.32 -29.59
C ASN A 156 2.39 -7.71 -28.80
N HIS A 157 1.82 -6.63 -29.35
CA HIS A 157 0.66 -5.89 -28.82
C HIS A 157 -0.69 -6.65 -28.83
N ASN A 158 -0.72 -7.96 -29.13
CA ASN A 158 -1.97 -8.68 -29.42
C ASN A 158 -2.40 -9.76 -28.40
N LYS A 159 -1.82 -9.84 -27.20
CA LYS A 159 -2.36 -10.73 -26.14
C LYS A 159 -2.92 -9.94 -24.96
N ARG A 160 -4.26 -9.95 -24.85
CA ARG A 160 -5.07 -9.33 -23.78
C ARG A 160 -4.85 -9.89 -22.36
N ASN A 161 -3.96 -10.87 -22.18
CA ASN A 161 -3.62 -11.40 -20.86
C ASN A 161 -2.29 -10.80 -20.41
N LYS A 162 -2.36 -9.66 -19.71
CA LYS A 162 -1.24 -9.16 -18.93
C LYS A 162 -1.03 -10.11 -17.75
N ASN A 163 -0.17 -11.11 -17.92
CA ASN A 163 0.23 -11.94 -16.80
C ASN A 163 1.07 -11.07 -15.85
N ILE A 164 0.56 -10.91 -14.63
CA ILE A 164 1.25 -10.25 -13.52
C ILE A 164 1.82 -11.36 -12.66
N ILE A 165 3.11 -11.29 -12.35
CA ILE A 165 3.79 -12.27 -11.49
C ILE A 165 4.24 -11.53 -10.24
N TYR A 166 3.91 -12.08 -9.08
CA TYR A 166 4.45 -11.66 -7.80
C TYR A 166 5.55 -12.66 -7.41
N GLU A 167 6.75 -12.16 -7.18
CA GLU A 167 7.92 -12.93 -6.75
C GLU A 167 8.27 -12.51 -5.32
N GLY A 168 8.15 -13.44 -4.39
CA GLY A 168 8.41 -13.23 -2.97
C GLY A 168 9.59 -14.05 -2.46
N VAL A 169 9.65 -14.21 -1.14
CA VAL A 169 10.76 -14.87 -0.44
C VAL A 169 10.86 -16.34 -0.79
N SER A 170 12.09 -16.87 -0.79
CA SER A 170 12.37 -18.31 -0.92
C SER A 170 11.79 -18.95 -2.19
N GLY A 171 11.65 -18.17 -3.27
CA GLY A 171 11.11 -18.66 -4.54
C GLY A 171 9.58 -18.82 -4.55
N ASN A 172 8.87 -18.35 -3.52
CA ASN A 172 7.42 -18.27 -3.56
C ASN A 172 7.01 -17.29 -4.66
N SER A 173 6.17 -17.74 -5.59
CA SER A 173 5.66 -16.88 -6.65
C SER A 173 4.19 -17.17 -6.91
N ILE A 174 3.46 -16.14 -7.34
CA ILE A 174 2.06 -16.26 -7.76
C ILE A 174 1.91 -15.59 -9.12
N GLU A 175 1.50 -16.36 -10.12
CA GLU A 175 1.12 -15.83 -11.44
C GLU A 175 -0.40 -15.55 -11.47
N LEU A 176 -0.76 -14.30 -11.74
CA LEU A 176 -2.14 -13.87 -11.93
C LEU A 176 -2.54 -14.13 -13.39
N ASN A 177 -3.05 -15.33 -13.64
CA ASN A 177 -3.42 -15.81 -14.98
C ASN A 177 -4.92 -15.68 -15.31
N SER A 178 -5.72 -15.12 -14.39
CA SER A 178 -7.16 -14.92 -14.57
C SER A 178 -7.60 -13.54 -14.09
N GLN A 179 -8.69 -13.04 -14.66
CA GLN A 179 -9.24 -11.73 -14.27
C GLN A 179 -9.70 -11.70 -12.80
N ASP A 180 -10.17 -12.84 -12.27
CA ASP A 180 -10.59 -12.96 -10.87
C ASP A 180 -9.39 -12.82 -9.91
N LEU A 181 -8.25 -13.46 -10.25
CA LEU A 181 -6.99 -13.31 -9.51
C LEU A 181 -6.45 -11.88 -9.58
N VAL A 182 -6.52 -11.24 -10.75
CA VAL A 182 -6.13 -9.82 -10.90
C VAL A 182 -7.00 -8.93 -10.00
N PHE A 183 -8.32 -9.16 -9.98
CA PHE A 183 -9.21 -8.36 -9.14
C PHE A 183 -9.05 -8.63 -7.64
N ALA A 184 -8.77 -9.86 -7.24
CA ALA A 184 -8.61 -10.22 -5.83
C ALA A 184 -7.24 -9.82 -5.27
N ILE A 185 -6.18 -10.05 -6.04
CA ILE A 185 -4.80 -9.87 -5.56
C ILE A 185 -4.29 -8.47 -5.90
N HIS A 186 -4.21 -8.15 -7.19
CA HIS A 186 -3.59 -6.90 -7.65
C HIS A 186 -4.44 -5.65 -7.36
N GLU A 187 -5.75 -5.76 -7.56
CA GLU A 187 -6.70 -4.67 -7.32
C GLU A 187 -7.40 -4.77 -5.95
N GLY A 188 -7.32 -5.91 -5.28
CA GLY A 188 -7.97 -6.15 -3.98
C GLY A 188 -6.99 -6.03 -2.83
N ILE A 189 -6.46 -7.15 -2.35
CA ILE A 189 -5.65 -7.23 -1.12
C ILE A 189 -4.39 -6.34 -1.17
N ARG A 190 -3.74 -6.16 -2.33
CA ARG A 190 -2.64 -5.21 -2.48
C ARG A 190 -3.08 -3.79 -2.13
N LYS A 191 -4.19 -3.34 -2.72
CA LYS A 191 -4.73 -1.99 -2.48
C LYS A 191 -5.22 -1.84 -1.04
N TRP A 192 -5.77 -2.89 -0.45
CA TRP A 192 -6.12 -2.90 0.96
C TRP A 192 -4.89 -2.70 1.84
N ALA A 193 -3.82 -3.46 1.58
CA ALA A 193 -2.58 -3.36 2.33
C ALA A 193 -1.94 -1.96 2.22
N LEU A 194 -1.99 -1.34 1.04
CA LEU A 194 -1.55 0.05 0.84
C LEU A 194 -2.41 1.05 1.61
N ASN A 195 -3.75 0.96 1.49
CA ASN A 195 -4.68 1.87 2.16
C ASN A 195 -4.65 1.76 3.69
N LEU A 196 -4.23 0.60 4.20
CA LEU A 196 -4.05 0.34 5.61
C LEU A 196 -2.61 0.56 6.07
N ASP A 197 -1.71 1.07 5.24
CA ASP A 197 -0.30 1.31 5.63
C ASP A 197 0.40 0.04 6.17
N LEU A 198 0.01 -1.14 5.66
CA LEU A 198 0.68 -2.41 5.94
C LEU A 198 1.94 -2.57 5.08
N VAL A 199 1.87 -2.09 3.85
CA VAL A 199 2.95 -2.14 2.87
C VAL A 199 3.08 -0.79 2.20
N ASP A 200 4.27 -0.51 1.68
CA ASP A 200 4.51 0.56 0.72
C ASP A 200 4.92 -0.06 -0.62
N GLU A 201 4.82 0.70 -1.72
CA GLU A 201 5.21 0.25 -3.05
C GLU A 201 5.84 1.35 -3.88
N TYR A 202 6.79 0.97 -4.74
CA TYR A 202 7.44 1.87 -5.68
C TYR A 202 7.98 1.15 -6.91
N ILE A 203 8.41 1.92 -7.90
CA ILE A 203 9.17 1.45 -9.06
C ILE A 203 10.43 2.31 -9.17
N LEU A 204 11.61 1.71 -9.05
CA LEU A 204 12.88 2.43 -9.24
C LEU A 204 13.25 2.52 -10.72
N LYS A 205 13.22 1.38 -11.41
CA LYS A 205 13.32 1.27 -12.87
C LYS A 205 12.20 0.39 -13.38
N PHE A 206 11.70 0.70 -14.57
CA PHE A 206 10.61 -0.06 -15.16
C PHE A 206 10.96 -1.54 -15.39
N GLU A 207 12.19 -1.82 -15.80
CA GLU A 207 12.72 -3.18 -16.03
C GLU A 207 12.82 -4.04 -14.76
N ASP A 208 13.06 -3.41 -13.61
CA ASP A 208 13.19 -4.08 -12.31
C ASP A 208 11.83 -4.46 -11.71
N GLY A 209 10.73 -4.00 -12.33
CA GLY A 209 9.38 -4.20 -11.84
C GLY A 209 9.02 -3.32 -10.64
N ARG A 210 7.88 -3.65 -10.02
CA ARG A 210 7.35 -2.93 -8.86
C ARG A 210 7.74 -3.63 -7.58
N ILE A 211 8.37 -2.90 -6.68
CA ILE A 211 8.76 -3.39 -5.37
C ILE A 211 7.64 -3.03 -4.38
N ILE A 212 7.20 -4.01 -3.61
CA ILE A 212 6.25 -3.85 -2.50
C ILE A 212 6.96 -4.35 -1.24
N TYR A 213 6.95 -3.60 -0.14
CA TYR A 213 7.62 -4.01 1.10
C TYR A 213 6.76 -3.70 2.34
N PRO A 214 6.87 -4.50 3.42
CA PRO A 214 6.12 -4.26 4.66
C PRO A 214 6.60 -2.97 5.33
N ILE A 215 5.68 -2.21 5.92
CA ILE A 215 6.02 -0.96 6.61
C ILE A 215 6.36 -1.23 8.08
N CYS A 216 7.49 -0.70 8.55
CA CYS A 216 7.77 -0.51 9.96
C CYS A 216 7.26 0.87 10.42
N PRO A 217 6.27 0.95 11.34
CA PRO A 217 5.68 2.22 11.74
C PRO A 217 6.51 3.02 12.74
N ASN A 218 7.45 2.38 13.42
CA ASN A 218 8.31 3.02 14.41
C ASN A 218 9.47 3.74 13.71
N ILE A 219 9.17 4.91 13.14
CA ILE A 219 10.12 5.69 12.35
C ILE A 219 11.19 6.31 13.25
N ASP A 220 12.45 6.06 12.91
CA ASP A 220 13.61 6.71 13.52
C ASP A 220 14.26 7.68 12.52
N ASN A 221 13.98 8.97 12.71
CA ASN A 221 14.53 10.04 11.88
C ASN A 221 16.06 10.17 12.00
N SER A 222 16.65 9.73 13.12
CA SER A 222 18.10 9.74 13.29
C SER A 222 18.74 8.71 12.35
N LYS A 223 18.16 7.51 12.24
CA LYS A 223 18.62 6.47 11.31
C LYS A 223 18.49 6.87 9.85
N ILE A 224 17.40 7.54 9.46
CA ILE A 224 17.26 8.09 8.10
C ILE A 224 18.38 9.11 7.83
N SER A 225 18.69 9.95 8.81
CA SER A 225 19.74 10.96 8.68
C SER A 225 21.12 10.33 8.57
N GLU A 226 21.43 9.32 9.39
CA GLU A 226 22.66 8.53 9.33
C GLU A 226 22.88 7.95 7.92
N LEU A 227 21.87 7.23 7.39
CA LEU A 227 21.93 6.64 6.04
C LEU A 227 22.07 7.70 4.94
N PHE A 228 21.44 8.87 5.11
CA PHE A 228 21.64 10.00 4.20
C PHE A 228 23.11 10.46 4.19
N PHE A 229 23.73 10.66 5.36
CA PHE A 229 25.13 11.10 5.43
C PHE A 229 26.10 10.03 4.96
N ASP A 230 25.82 8.75 5.23
CA ASP A 230 26.63 7.66 4.70
C ASP A 230 26.58 7.63 3.17
N ALA A 231 25.40 7.89 2.57
CA ALA A 231 25.30 8.07 1.12
C ALA A 231 26.13 9.26 0.62
N VAL A 232 26.19 10.38 1.34
CA VAL A 232 27.04 11.54 0.99
C VAL A 232 28.53 11.15 1.04
N LYS A 233 28.96 10.47 2.11
CA LYS A 233 30.34 10.03 2.35
C LYS A 233 30.83 9.07 1.26
N ASN A 234 29.97 8.15 0.83
CA ASN A 234 30.31 7.11 -0.14
C ASN A 234 30.42 7.62 -1.59
N VAL A 235 30.11 8.90 -1.86
CA VAL A 235 30.37 9.51 -3.16
C VAL A 235 31.86 9.87 -3.27
N ASN A 236 32.62 8.93 -3.85
CA ASN A 236 34.05 9.05 -4.11
C ASN A 236 34.35 10.04 -5.26
N THR A 237 34.32 11.31 -4.94
CA THR A 237 34.74 12.41 -5.83
C THR A 237 35.65 13.37 -5.07
N ASP A 238 36.64 13.96 -5.74
CA ASP A 238 37.48 15.02 -5.16
C ASP A 238 36.72 16.36 -5.03
N SER A 239 35.46 16.41 -5.47
CA SER A 239 34.61 17.58 -5.32
C SER A 239 34.17 17.78 -3.87
N GLU A 240 34.11 19.05 -3.45
CA GLU A 240 33.46 19.48 -2.21
C GLU A 240 31.95 19.14 -2.19
N TRP A 241 31.34 18.89 -3.35
CA TRP A 241 29.91 18.61 -3.47
C TRP A 241 29.62 17.14 -3.81
N SER A 242 28.91 16.50 -2.89
CA SER A 242 28.05 15.32 -3.02
C SER A 242 27.00 15.47 -4.13
N ILE A 243 26.85 14.60 -5.14
CA ILE A 243 25.59 14.53 -5.93
C ILE A 243 24.93 13.18 -5.69
N ILE A 244 23.69 13.19 -5.19
CA ILE A 244 22.95 11.97 -4.83
C ILE A 244 21.66 11.90 -5.64
N HIS A 245 21.42 10.74 -6.26
CA HIS A 245 20.16 10.44 -6.95
C HIS A 245 19.08 10.06 -5.92
N ILE A 246 18.03 10.87 -5.82
CA ILE A 246 17.00 10.78 -4.78
C ILE A 246 16.19 9.48 -4.84
N PRO A 247 15.69 9.04 -6.00
CA PRO A 247 14.98 7.78 -6.07
C PRO A 247 15.78 6.59 -5.56
N LYS A 248 17.08 6.54 -5.89
CA LYS A 248 17.97 5.47 -5.43
C LYS A 248 18.18 5.54 -3.91
N LEU A 249 18.48 6.73 -3.38
CA LEU A 249 18.64 6.96 -1.95
C LEU A 249 17.39 6.53 -1.16
N ILE A 250 16.21 6.97 -1.58
CA ILE A 250 14.95 6.64 -0.90
C ILE A 250 14.67 5.14 -0.97
N SER A 251 14.89 4.51 -2.13
CA SER A 251 14.75 3.06 -2.30
C SER A 251 15.67 2.28 -1.36
N ASP A 252 16.94 2.69 -1.24
CA ASP A 252 17.92 2.02 -0.37
C ASP A 252 17.56 2.17 1.11
N ILE A 253 17.19 3.39 1.55
CA ILE A 253 16.74 3.63 2.93
C ILE A 253 15.45 2.84 3.21
N ALA A 254 14.49 2.84 2.28
CA ALA A 254 13.23 2.13 2.42
C ALA A 254 13.43 0.62 2.58
N LEU A 255 14.29 -0.02 1.78
CA LEU A 255 14.54 -1.46 1.91
C LEU A 255 15.30 -1.81 3.20
N GLN A 256 16.26 -0.97 3.63
CA GLN A 256 17.03 -1.22 4.85
C GLN A 256 16.21 -1.01 6.13
N THR A 257 15.34 0.01 6.14
CA THR A 257 14.62 0.44 7.36
C THR A 257 13.17 0.01 7.38
N ARG A 258 12.58 -0.25 6.20
CA ARG A 258 11.14 -0.44 5.98
C ARG A 258 10.27 0.74 6.41
N PHE A 259 10.86 1.93 6.55
CA PHE A 259 10.06 3.12 6.82
C PHE A 259 9.21 3.49 5.58
N PRO A 260 8.04 4.13 5.79
CA PRO A 260 7.24 4.65 4.69
C PRO A 260 8.05 5.64 3.84
N ILE A 261 7.87 5.61 2.51
CA ILE A 261 8.58 6.51 1.60
C ILE A 261 8.34 7.99 1.97
N GLU A 262 7.12 8.34 2.33
CA GLU A 262 6.79 9.71 2.73
C GLU A 262 7.52 10.17 4.00
N ALA A 263 7.77 9.26 4.96
CA ALA A 263 8.55 9.60 6.15
C ALA A 263 10.01 9.92 5.79
N ILE A 264 10.61 9.12 4.91
CA ILE A 264 11.97 9.34 4.39
C ILE A 264 12.04 10.68 3.66
N LYS A 265 11.07 10.97 2.79
CA LYS A 265 10.98 12.23 2.03
C LYS A 265 10.84 13.44 2.94
N ASN A 266 10.00 13.34 3.97
CA ASN A 266 9.82 14.39 4.96
C ASN A 266 11.13 14.67 5.71
N GLN A 267 11.86 13.63 6.11
CA GLN A 267 13.12 13.80 6.79
C GLN A 267 14.22 14.39 5.89
N ILE A 268 14.32 13.97 4.63
CA ILE A 268 15.25 14.60 3.67
C ILE A 268 14.90 16.08 3.46
N SER A 269 13.61 16.40 3.38
CA SER A 269 13.13 17.79 3.27
C SER A 269 13.46 18.60 4.53
N ASN A 270 13.40 18.00 5.72
CA ASN A 270 13.80 18.63 6.97
C ASN A 270 15.31 18.89 7.04
N LEU A 271 16.14 17.95 6.55
CA LEU A 271 17.59 18.16 6.46
C LEU A 271 17.92 19.38 5.61
N TYR A 272 17.27 19.54 4.45
CA TYR A 272 17.40 20.73 3.60
C TYR A 272 16.96 22.01 4.31
N LYS A 273 15.76 22.02 4.92
CA LYS A 273 15.24 23.20 5.62
C LYS A 273 16.16 23.68 6.74
N ASN A 274 16.82 22.75 7.43
CA ASN A 274 17.72 23.07 8.54
C ASN A 274 19.14 23.41 8.09
N ASN A 275 19.53 23.07 6.85
CA ASN A 275 20.89 23.26 6.33
C ASN A 275 20.88 23.76 4.87
N PRO A 276 20.14 24.84 4.54
CA PRO A 276 19.96 25.27 3.16
C PRO A 276 21.27 25.75 2.50
N GLN A 277 22.27 26.17 3.28
CA GLN A 277 23.59 26.55 2.79
C GLN A 277 24.42 25.36 2.29
N TYR A 278 24.11 24.14 2.77
CA TYR A 278 24.86 22.93 2.43
C TYR A 278 24.10 21.99 1.49
N ILE A 279 22.80 22.19 1.30
CA ILE A 279 21.96 21.29 0.51
C ILE A 279 21.29 22.07 -0.61
N MET A 280 21.44 21.62 -1.85
CA MET A 280 20.75 22.18 -3.01
C MET A 280 19.94 21.10 -3.72
N PHE A 281 18.71 21.41 -4.10
CA PHE A 281 17.87 20.51 -4.87
C PHE A 281 17.99 20.75 -6.37
N ILE A 282 18.17 19.67 -7.13
CA ILE A 282 18.21 19.68 -8.59
C ILE A 282 16.85 19.24 -9.11
N LYS A 283 16.16 20.18 -9.75
CA LYS A 283 14.82 19.98 -10.33
C LYS A 283 14.89 19.09 -11.58
N SER A 284 13.83 18.32 -11.80
CA SER A 284 13.61 17.55 -13.02
C SER A 284 12.24 17.85 -13.61
N SER A 285 12.17 17.82 -14.93
CA SER A 285 10.89 17.94 -15.64
C SER A 285 10.07 16.67 -15.46
N THR A 286 8.76 16.84 -15.39
CA THR A 286 7.80 15.71 -15.39
C THR A 286 7.94 14.85 -16.63
N ALA A 287 8.16 15.48 -17.80
CA ALA A 287 8.37 14.78 -19.07
C ALA A 287 9.57 13.83 -19.01
N PHE A 288 10.68 14.22 -18.39
CA PHE A 288 11.85 13.35 -18.24
C PHE A 288 11.57 12.14 -17.35
N ILE A 289 10.84 12.34 -16.25
CA ILE A 289 10.40 11.26 -15.35
C ILE A 289 9.44 10.32 -16.10
N ASP A 290 8.52 10.86 -16.89
CA ASP A 290 7.50 10.09 -17.58
C ASP A 290 8.04 9.25 -18.76
N ILE A 291 9.08 9.73 -19.46
CA ILE A 291 9.77 8.99 -20.54
C ILE A 291 10.34 7.66 -20.02
N SER A 292 10.65 7.57 -18.72
CA SER A 292 11.19 6.36 -18.11
C SER A 292 10.17 5.21 -18.01
N THR A 293 8.92 5.42 -18.45
CA THR A 293 7.88 4.38 -18.50
C THR A 293 7.14 4.38 -19.85
N PRO A 294 6.88 3.20 -20.46
CA PRO A 294 6.18 3.11 -21.75
C PRO A 294 4.66 3.33 -21.66
N PHE A 295 4.13 3.67 -20.48
CA PHE A 295 2.70 3.84 -20.26
C PHE A 295 2.35 5.31 -20.04
N GLU A 296 1.64 5.92 -20.99
CA GLU A 296 1.19 7.33 -20.97
C GLU A 296 0.39 7.73 -19.70
N LYS A 297 -0.07 6.75 -18.92
CA LYS A 297 -0.67 6.94 -17.59
C LYS A 297 0.30 6.49 -16.50
N GLN A 298 1.35 7.29 -16.33
CA GLN A 298 2.06 7.63 -15.09
C GLN A 298 1.72 6.71 -13.91
N ASP A 299 2.57 5.71 -13.68
CA ASP A 299 2.48 4.92 -12.46
C ASP A 299 2.88 5.83 -11.29
N ASN A 300 1.92 6.21 -10.44
CA ASN A 300 2.20 7.00 -9.23
C ASN A 300 3.30 6.35 -8.37
N ALA A 301 3.48 5.03 -8.45
CA ALA A 301 4.54 4.32 -7.77
C ALA A 301 5.95 4.67 -8.27
N PHE A 302 6.12 5.04 -9.54
CA PHE A 302 7.41 5.51 -10.08
C PHE A 302 7.73 6.91 -9.54
N ARG A 303 6.75 7.81 -9.57
CA ARG A 303 6.88 9.18 -9.08
C ARG A 303 7.02 9.27 -7.56
N LYS A 304 6.57 8.25 -6.83
CA LYS A 304 6.59 8.23 -5.36
C LYS A 304 7.99 8.44 -4.77
N LEU A 305 9.01 7.92 -5.45
CA LEU A 305 10.41 8.03 -5.07
C LEU A 305 11.04 9.41 -5.30
N TYR A 306 10.36 10.32 -5.98
CA TYR A 306 10.87 11.68 -6.17
C TYR A 306 10.35 12.60 -5.06
N LEU A 307 11.16 13.56 -4.62
CA LEU A 307 10.63 14.64 -3.79
C LEU A 307 9.80 15.56 -4.68
N ASN A 308 8.61 15.95 -4.22
CA ASN A 308 7.79 16.94 -4.91
C ASN A 308 7.70 18.17 -4.02
N LEU A 309 8.35 19.26 -4.44
CA LEU A 309 8.23 20.53 -3.75
C LEU A 309 7.07 21.32 -4.37
N HIS A 310 6.11 21.70 -3.52
CA HIS A 310 4.91 22.41 -3.94
C HIS A 310 5.30 23.68 -4.73
N LYS A 311 4.81 23.81 -5.98
CA LYS A 311 5.14 24.85 -6.99
C LYS A 311 6.53 24.76 -7.64
N GLU A 312 7.41 23.88 -7.18
CA GLU A 312 8.80 23.79 -7.68
C GLU A 312 9.08 22.54 -8.52
N GLY A 313 8.16 21.58 -8.53
CA GLY A 313 8.25 20.37 -9.34
C GLY A 313 8.97 19.23 -8.63
N TYR A 314 9.34 18.21 -9.40
CA TYR A 314 10.01 17.02 -8.88
C TYR A 314 11.52 17.24 -8.76
N ILE A 315 12.11 16.71 -7.69
CA ILE A 315 13.56 16.72 -7.45
C ILE A 315 14.08 15.30 -7.68
N SER A 316 15.02 15.16 -8.61
CA SER A 316 15.67 13.87 -8.92
C SER A 316 17.02 13.72 -8.24
N HIS A 317 17.70 14.82 -7.95
CA HIS A 317 19.02 14.80 -7.32
C HIS A 317 19.15 15.87 -6.25
N ILE A 318 20.01 15.62 -5.27
CA ILE A 318 20.43 16.59 -4.26
C ILE A 318 21.94 16.78 -4.39
N ARG A 319 22.38 18.04 -4.33
CA ARG A 319 23.79 18.37 -4.06
C ARG A 319 23.98 18.62 -2.58
N VAL A 320 24.99 18.01 -1.97
CA VAL A 320 25.30 18.18 -0.55
C VAL A 320 26.76 18.59 -0.41
N ASN A 321 27.04 19.71 0.25
CA ASN A 321 28.40 20.12 0.54
C ASN A 321 28.98 19.21 1.64
N LYS A 322 30.16 18.65 1.39
CA LYS A 322 30.83 17.73 2.33
C LYS A 322 31.21 18.38 3.65
N GLN A 323 31.30 19.71 3.74
CA GLN A 323 31.51 20.43 5.00
C GLN A 323 30.39 20.14 6.03
N MET A 324 29.17 19.84 5.56
CA MET A 324 28.05 19.44 6.42
C MET A 324 28.35 18.16 7.23
N LEU A 325 29.28 17.33 6.77
CA LEU A 325 29.70 16.12 7.49
C LEU A 325 30.62 16.42 8.68
N ALA A 326 31.29 17.58 8.70
CA ALA A 326 32.22 17.97 9.76
C ALA A 326 31.54 18.73 10.92
N GLU A 327 30.32 19.24 10.70
CA GLU A 327 29.52 19.97 11.69
C GLU A 327 28.59 19.06 12.52
N LYS A 328 28.76 17.74 12.40
CA LYS A 328 28.01 16.71 13.12
C LYS A 328 28.97 15.73 13.76
#